data_AF-A0A3D2AWJ7-F1
#
_entry.id   AF-A0A3D2AWJ7-F1
#
_cell.length_a   1.000
_cell.length_b   1.000
_cell.length_c   1.000
_cell.angle_alpha   90.00
_cell.angle_beta   90.00
_cell.angle_gamma   90.00
#
_symmetry.space_group_name_H-M   'P 1'
#
loop_
_entity.id
_entity.type
_entity.pdbx_description
1 polymer ?
#
loop_
_entity_poly.entity_id
_entity_poly.type
_entity_poly.pdbx_seq_one_letter_code
_entity_poly.pdbx_strand_id
1 'polypeptide(L)'
;MSTKNLTGTLLILGPILILGAFIGWPVGEDTAEGELIALVKDPSFSKAIMVLFLTGIILLFTGLSMSSRTLSMSARSTDGSTKWSALATPSGILFPLCIAVMAASVGLNFGALGIHPNSVESANAIYLVGYHLTEGVGLIMGIAFALFGISLADRYADLLHRVIGSLYVIIGIGHLLGIFTTGNDVLGIVTWMGMFFVSGALGVITLRDKD
;
A
#
# COMPACT_ATOMS: atom_id res chain seq x y z
N MET A 1 -11.84 18.26 12.26
CA MET A 1 -12.09 17.36 11.12
C MET A 1 -12.66 16.06 11.67
N SER A 2 -13.74 15.51 11.11
CA SER A 2 -14.29 14.22 11.58
C SER A 2 -13.37 13.06 11.18
N THR A 3 -13.48 11.91 11.87
CA THR A 3 -12.73 10.69 11.55
C THR A 3 -12.95 10.26 10.10
N LYS A 4 -14.20 10.35 9.62
CA LYS A 4 -14.60 10.06 8.24
C LYS A 4 -13.87 10.97 7.23
N ASN A 5 -13.85 12.28 7.49
CA ASN A 5 -13.17 13.24 6.64
C ASN A 5 -11.66 12.98 6.59
N LEU A 6 -11.06 12.62 7.73
CA LEU A 6 -9.65 12.23 7.78
C LEU A 6 -9.41 10.96 6.95
N THR A 7 -10.16 9.89 7.19
CA THR A 7 -10.03 8.62 6.46
C THR A 7 -10.14 8.81 4.95
N GLY A 8 -11.18 9.51 4.48
CA GLY A 8 -11.38 9.75 3.06
C GLY A 8 -10.24 10.57 2.44
N THR A 9 -9.76 11.60 3.16
CA THR A 9 -8.64 12.43 2.70
C THR A 9 -7.34 11.62 2.59
N LEU A 10 -7.04 10.79 3.59
CA LEU A 10 -5.85 9.93 3.59
C LEU A 10 -5.85 8.93 2.43
N LEU A 11 -7.00 8.31 2.16
CA LEU A 11 -7.19 7.35 1.07
C LEU A 11 -7.05 7.98 -0.33
N ILE A 12 -7.25 9.29 -0.46
CA ILE A 12 -7.07 10.02 -1.71
C ILE A 12 -5.63 10.54 -1.83
N LEU A 13 -5.12 11.23 -0.81
CA LEU A 13 -3.80 11.85 -0.85
C LEU A 13 -2.68 10.80 -0.90
N GLY A 14 -2.81 9.68 -0.18
CA GLY A 14 -1.80 8.63 -0.18
C GLY A 14 -1.43 8.14 -1.59
N PRO A 15 -2.39 7.62 -2.37
CA PRO A 15 -2.17 7.24 -3.77
C PRO A 15 -1.60 8.35 -4.65
N ILE A 16 -2.06 9.60 -4.49
CA ILE A 16 -1.56 10.74 -5.28
C ILE A 16 -0.07 10.98 -5.01
N LEU A 17 0.36 10.95 -3.74
CA LEU A 17 1.78 11.14 -3.40
C LEU A 17 2.63 9.97 -3.91
N ILE A 18 2.14 8.73 -3.81
CA ILE A 18 2.85 7.55 -4.34
C ILE A 18 3.04 7.67 -5.85
N LEU A 19 1.97 7.96 -6.59
CA LEU A 19 2.03 8.16 -8.04
C LEU A 19 2.95 9.32 -8.42
N GLY A 20 2.93 10.41 -7.64
CA GLY A 20 3.86 11.53 -7.80
C GLY A 20 5.33 11.12 -7.62
N ALA A 21 5.62 10.24 -6.66
CA ALA A 21 6.98 9.72 -6.47
C ALA A 21 7.44 8.84 -7.64
N PHE A 22 6.54 8.05 -8.24
CA PHE A 22 6.85 7.20 -9.40
C PHE A 22 7.28 8.00 -10.64
N ILE A 23 6.85 9.24 -10.79
CA ILE A 23 7.30 10.12 -11.90
C ILE A 23 8.81 10.38 -11.81
N GLY A 24 9.36 10.46 -10.60
CA GLY A 24 10.79 10.69 -10.38
C GLY A 24 11.61 9.42 -10.13
N TRP A 25 10.95 8.26 -10.08
CA TRP A 25 11.61 6.99 -9.80
C TRP A 25 12.32 6.45 -11.06
N PRO A 26 13.50 5.80 -10.95
CA PRO A 26 14.16 5.20 -12.10
C PRO A 26 13.24 4.20 -12.82
N VAL A 27 13.20 4.28 -14.15
CA VAL A 27 12.41 3.37 -15.01
C VAL A 27 13.34 2.65 -15.97
N GLY A 28 13.12 1.35 -16.17
CA GLY A 28 13.89 0.52 -17.10
C GLY A 28 15.15 -0.11 -16.51
N GLU A 29 15.29 -0.08 -15.18
CA GLU A 29 16.34 -0.80 -14.45
C GLU A 29 15.76 -2.12 -13.92
N ASP A 30 16.16 -3.24 -14.52
CA ASP A 30 15.63 -4.57 -14.18
C ASP A 30 16.34 -5.22 -12.98
N THR A 31 17.30 -4.51 -12.37
CA THR A 31 18.11 -5.03 -11.26
C THR A 31 18.24 -4.01 -10.14
N ALA A 32 18.35 -4.51 -8.91
CA ALA A 32 18.56 -3.68 -7.72
C ALA A 32 19.84 -2.82 -7.83
N GLU A 33 20.91 -3.35 -8.43
CA GLU A 33 22.15 -2.60 -8.65
C GLU A 33 21.98 -1.49 -9.69
N GLY A 34 21.35 -1.77 -10.83
CA GLY A 34 21.07 -0.75 -11.86
C GLY A 34 20.21 0.39 -11.33
N GLU A 35 19.18 0.05 -10.54
CA GLU A 35 18.32 1.04 -9.89
C GLU A 35 19.10 1.89 -8.89
N LEU A 36 19.96 1.30 -8.05
CA LEU A 36 20.82 2.06 -7.14
C LEU A 36 21.75 3.01 -7.91
N ILE A 37 22.39 2.53 -9.00
CA ILE A 37 23.26 3.36 -9.86
C ILE A 37 22.50 4.54 -10.44
N ALA A 38 21.24 4.36 -10.83
CA ALA A 38 20.39 5.46 -11.29
C ALA A 38 20.10 6.47 -10.16
N LEU A 39 19.75 5.98 -8.97
CA LEU A 39 19.41 6.82 -7.81
C LEU A 39 20.60 7.63 -7.30
N VAL A 40 21.83 7.12 -7.36
CA VAL A 40 23.02 7.84 -6.88
C VAL A 40 23.47 8.98 -7.80
N LYS A 41 22.91 9.10 -9.02
CA LYS A 41 23.20 10.23 -9.93
C LYS A 41 22.72 11.56 -9.36
N ASP A 42 21.58 11.54 -8.66
CA ASP A 42 21.08 12.68 -7.88
C ASP A 42 20.54 12.19 -6.53
N PRO A 43 21.43 11.98 -5.53
CA PRO A 43 21.04 11.43 -4.24
C PRO A 43 20.04 12.31 -3.47
N SER A 44 20.07 13.62 -3.69
CA SER A 44 19.18 14.57 -3.00
C SER A 44 17.76 14.44 -3.55
N PHE A 45 17.61 14.41 -4.87
CA PHE A 45 16.32 14.17 -5.51
C PHE A 45 15.78 12.77 -5.19
N SER A 46 16.63 11.74 -5.29
CA SER A 46 16.29 10.34 -4.94
C SER A 46 15.77 10.20 -3.50
N LYS A 47 16.38 10.91 -2.55
CA LYS A 47 15.90 10.94 -1.17
C LYS A 47 14.55 11.65 -1.05
N ALA A 48 14.33 12.74 -1.78
CA ALA A 48 13.06 13.45 -1.77
C ALA A 48 11.90 12.59 -2.32
N ILE A 49 12.12 11.87 -3.43
CA ILE A 49 11.10 10.96 -3.99
C ILE A 49 10.82 9.78 -3.05
N MET A 50 11.84 9.25 -2.35
CA MET A 50 11.68 8.19 -1.34
C MET A 50 10.83 8.65 -0.15
N VAL A 51 11.06 9.88 0.33
CA VAL A 51 10.23 10.48 1.40
C VAL A 51 8.79 10.70 0.94
N LEU A 52 8.61 11.20 -0.29
CA LEU A 52 7.28 11.40 -0.88
C LEU A 52 6.51 10.08 -1.00
N PHE A 53 7.17 9.04 -1.51
CA PHE A 53 6.66 7.69 -1.62
C PHE A 53 6.25 7.13 -0.26
N LEU A 54 7.16 7.14 0.72
CA LEU A 54 6.90 6.63 2.07
C LEU A 54 5.76 7.40 2.77
N THR A 55 5.71 8.72 2.58
CA THR A 55 4.59 9.54 3.08
C THR A 55 3.28 9.06 2.49
N GLY A 56 3.22 8.86 1.17
CA GLY A 56 2.03 8.36 0.50
C GLY A 56 1.60 6.97 1.00
N ILE A 57 2.55 6.06 1.21
CA ILE A 57 2.34 4.73 1.82
C ILE A 57 1.74 4.86 3.23
N ILE A 58 2.32 5.71 4.08
CA ILE A 58 1.80 5.96 5.44
C ILE A 58 0.35 6.45 5.38
N LEU A 59 0.05 7.44 4.54
CA LEU A 59 -1.31 7.99 4.43
C LEU A 59 -2.30 6.92 3.94
N LEU A 60 -1.97 6.20 2.86
CA LEU A 60 -2.82 5.17 2.28
C LEU A 60 -3.17 4.08 3.31
N PHE A 61 -2.15 3.46 3.90
CA PHE A 61 -2.37 2.33 4.83
C PHE A 61 -2.95 2.77 6.17
N THR A 62 -2.72 4.01 6.60
CA THR A 62 -3.43 4.59 7.74
C THR A 62 -4.91 4.76 7.41
N GLY A 63 -5.25 5.30 6.23
CA GLY A 63 -6.63 5.41 5.76
C GLY A 63 -7.34 4.06 5.67
N LEU A 64 -6.66 3.03 5.16
CA LEU A 64 -7.20 1.67 5.09
C LEU A 64 -7.37 1.04 6.48
N SER A 65 -6.43 1.25 7.41
CA SER A 65 -6.55 0.79 8.80
C SER A 65 -7.73 1.45 9.51
N MET A 66 -7.91 2.76 9.34
CA MET A 66 -9.07 3.48 9.88
C MET A 66 -10.39 3.00 9.28
N SER A 67 -10.43 2.75 7.97
CA SER A 67 -11.60 2.18 7.29
C SER A 67 -11.96 0.81 7.87
N SER A 68 -10.96 -0.06 8.03
CA SER A 68 -11.11 -1.38 8.63
C SER A 68 -11.65 -1.31 10.07
N ARG A 69 -11.16 -0.36 10.86
CA ARG A 69 -11.65 -0.14 12.23
C ARG A 69 -13.11 0.32 12.24
N THR A 70 -13.50 1.22 11.33
CA THR A 70 -14.91 1.65 11.19
C THR A 70 -15.81 0.47 10.81
N LEU A 71 -15.38 -0.38 9.87
CA LEU A 71 -16.09 -1.61 9.52
C LEU A 71 -16.25 -2.56 10.71
N SER A 72 -15.22 -2.69 11.56
CA SER A 72 -15.27 -3.58 12.74
C SER A 72 -16.16 -3.02 13.85
N MET A 73 -16.06 -1.72 14.17
CA MET A 73 -16.83 -1.10 15.25
C MET A 73 -18.33 -1.06 14.93
N SER A 74 -18.68 -0.69 13.70
CA SER A 74 -20.08 -0.62 13.29
C SER A 74 -20.72 -2.02 13.18
N ALA A 75 -19.94 -3.12 13.19
CA ALA A 75 -20.46 -4.49 13.18
C ALA A 75 -20.87 -4.95 14.58
N ARG A 76 -20.32 -4.31 15.61
CA ARG A 76 -20.63 -4.58 17.02
C ARG A 76 -21.85 -3.80 17.52
N SER A 77 -22.22 -2.72 16.84
CA SER A 77 -23.28 -1.80 17.26
C SER A 77 -24.66 -2.07 16.63
N THR A 78 -24.74 -3.00 15.68
CA THR A 78 -26.01 -3.43 15.06
C THR A 78 -26.17 -4.93 15.29
N ASP A 79 -27.41 -5.37 15.56
CA ASP A 79 -27.81 -6.77 15.73
C ASP A 79 -27.59 -7.64 14.46
N GLY A 80 -26.94 -7.07 13.43
CA GLY A 80 -26.64 -7.68 12.15
C GLY A 80 -25.13 -7.82 11.94
N SER A 81 -24.45 -8.57 12.83
CA SER A 81 -23.09 -9.02 12.53
C SER A 81 -23.13 -9.91 11.29
N THR A 82 -22.73 -9.38 10.14
CA THR A 82 -22.64 -10.19 8.92
C THR A 82 -21.52 -11.22 9.08
N LYS A 83 -21.64 -12.36 8.40
CA LYS A 83 -20.79 -13.56 8.59
C LYS A 83 -19.29 -13.26 8.52
N TRP A 84 -18.89 -12.24 7.75
CA TRP A 84 -17.50 -11.92 7.47
C TRP A 84 -17.05 -10.56 8.02
N SER A 85 -17.87 -9.90 8.83
CA SER A 85 -17.55 -8.61 9.47
C SER A 85 -16.32 -8.68 10.39
N ALA A 86 -16.02 -9.85 10.97
CA ALA A 86 -14.86 -10.06 11.83
C ALA A 86 -13.51 -9.90 11.11
N LEU A 87 -13.48 -10.09 9.78
CA LEU A 87 -12.26 -9.99 8.96
C LEU A 87 -11.71 -8.55 8.84
N ALA A 88 -12.52 -7.55 9.16
CA ALA A 88 -12.09 -6.15 9.24
C ALA A 88 -11.05 -5.90 10.35
N THR A 89 -11.08 -6.69 11.44
CA THR A 89 -10.12 -6.50 12.55
C THR A 89 -8.68 -6.89 12.16
N PRO A 90 -8.41 -8.12 11.66
CA PRO A 90 -7.07 -8.50 11.25
C PRO A 90 -6.54 -7.64 10.10
N SER A 91 -7.36 -7.28 9.11
CA SER A 91 -6.94 -6.35 8.03
C SER A 91 -6.51 -4.99 8.59
N GLY A 92 -7.26 -4.44 9.55
CA GLY A 92 -6.91 -3.19 10.22
C GLY A 92 -5.57 -3.22 10.97
N ILE A 93 -5.09 -4.39 11.40
CA ILE A 93 -3.79 -4.61 12.04
C ILE A 93 -2.68 -4.82 11.00
N LEU A 94 -2.98 -5.52 9.91
CA LEU A 94 -2.01 -5.81 8.85
C LEU A 94 -1.62 -4.57 8.05
N PHE A 95 -2.52 -3.60 7.86
CA PHE A 95 -2.17 -2.37 7.13
C PHE A 95 -1.06 -1.54 7.81
N PRO A 96 -1.08 -1.28 9.13
CA PRO A 96 0.07 -0.71 9.83
C PRO A 96 1.35 -1.54 9.73
N LEU A 97 1.24 -2.86 9.66
CA LEU A 97 2.41 -3.71 9.45
C LEU A 97 3.03 -3.50 8.05
N CYS A 98 2.23 -3.27 7.01
CA CYS A 98 2.72 -2.86 5.70
C CYS A 98 3.54 -1.55 5.79
N ILE A 99 3.09 -0.57 6.58
CA ILE A 99 3.84 0.67 6.81
C ILE A 99 5.21 0.37 7.41
N ALA A 100 5.27 -0.48 8.44
CA ALA A 100 6.53 -0.82 9.10
C ALA A 100 7.53 -1.49 8.15
N VAL A 101 7.06 -2.45 7.34
CA VAL A 101 7.91 -3.14 6.35
C VAL A 101 8.39 -2.19 5.26
N MET A 102 7.50 -1.35 4.71
CA MET A 102 7.88 -0.35 3.72
C MET A 102 8.83 0.71 4.26
N ALA A 103 8.65 1.16 5.51
CA ALA A 103 9.54 2.09 6.15
C ALA A 103 10.94 1.48 6.37
N ALA A 104 11.02 0.20 6.74
CA ALA A 104 12.28 -0.51 6.85
C ALA A 104 12.98 -0.62 5.48
N SER A 105 12.25 -1.02 4.44
CA SER A 105 12.75 -1.11 3.07
C SER A 105 13.29 0.24 2.56
N VAL A 106 12.47 1.29 2.60
CA VAL A 106 12.87 2.64 2.16
C VAL A 106 14.01 3.20 3.02
N GLY A 107 14.01 2.90 4.32
CA GLY A 107 15.09 3.30 5.23
C GLY A 107 16.43 2.66 4.86
N LEU A 108 16.45 1.39 4.47
CA LEU A 108 17.64 0.72 3.95
C LEU A 108 18.10 1.35 2.63
N ASN A 109 17.18 1.65 1.71
CA ASN A 109 17.52 2.33 0.45
C ASN A 109 18.14 3.71 0.70
N PHE A 110 17.62 4.45 1.69
CA PHE A 110 18.20 5.72 2.14
C PHE A 110 19.64 5.55 2.67
N GLY A 111 19.85 4.49 3.45
CA GLY A 111 21.17 4.12 3.99
C GLY A 111 22.15 3.74 2.88
N ALA A 112 21.71 2.95 1.89
CA ALA A 112 22.50 2.56 0.73
C ALA A 112 22.99 3.79 -0.05
N LEU A 113 22.11 4.76 -0.32
CA LEU A 113 22.49 6.03 -0.95
C LEU A 113 23.52 6.83 -0.13
N GLY A 114 23.45 6.76 1.20
CA GLY A 114 24.38 7.46 2.08
C GLY A 114 25.77 6.81 2.11
N ILE A 115 25.85 5.48 1.98
CA ILE A 115 27.10 4.71 2.09
C ILE A 115 27.77 4.52 0.72
N HIS A 116 27.02 4.58 -0.38
CA HIS A 116 27.53 4.35 -1.74
C HIS A 116 28.83 5.10 -2.08
N PRO A 117 29.01 6.39 -1.72
CA PRO A 117 30.28 7.10 -1.97
C PRO A 117 31.50 6.50 -1.26
N ASN A 118 31.29 5.77 -0.17
CA ASN A 118 32.34 5.19 0.67
C ASN A 118 32.53 3.69 0.44
N SER A 119 31.48 2.97 0.04
CA SER A 119 31.51 1.54 -0.25
C SER A 119 30.36 1.15 -1.18
N VAL A 120 30.67 0.94 -2.45
CA VAL A 120 29.70 0.49 -3.47
C VAL A 120 29.16 -0.90 -3.13
N GLU A 121 30.04 -1.83 -2.75
CA GLU A 121 29.67 -3.21 -2.41
C GLU A 121 28.67 -3.25 -1.23
N SER A 122 28.95 -2.52 -0.16
CA SER A 122 28.05 -2.47 1.00
C SER A 122 26.73 -1.78 0.66
N ALA A 123 26.75 -0.74 -0.17
CA ALA A 123 25.53 -0.07 -0.61
C ALA A 123 24.64 -1.00 -1.46
N ASN A 124 25.22 -1.73 -2.41
CA ASN A 124 24.52 -2.73 -3.21
C ASN A 124 23.88 -3.81 -2.33
N ALA A 125 24.62 -4.35 -1.36
CA ALA A 125 24.10 -5.38 -0.44
C ALA A 125 22.93 -4.86 0.40
N ILE A 126 23.03 -3.64 0.95
CA ILE A 126 21.95 -3.01 1.73
C ILE A 126 20.72 -2.75 0.85
N TYR A 127 20.93 -2.22 -0.35
CA TYR A 127 19.85 -1.91 -1.29
C TYR A 127 19.11 -3.17 -1.72
N LEU A 128 19.83 -4.27 -1.99
CA LEU A 128 19.23 -5.56 -2.34
C LEU A 128 18.31 -6.10 -1.23
N VAL A 129 18.70 -5.95 0.04
CA VAL A 129 17.83 -6.32 1.16
C VAL A 129 16.58 -5.44 1.20
N GLY A 130 16.73 -4.13 1.01
CA GLY A 130 15.61 -3.19 0.91
C GLY A 130 14.65 -3.56 -0.23
N TYR A 131 15.18 -3.90 -1.40
CA TYR A 131 14.44 -4.34 -2.58
C TYR A 131 13.57 -5.57 -2.28
N HIS A 132 14.16 -6.64 -1.73
CA HIS A 132 13.41 -7.86 -1.41
C HIS A 132 12.41 -7.69 -0.25
N LEU A 133 12.64 -6.74 0.68
CA LEU A 133 11.62 -6.39 1.67
C LEU A 133 10.38 -5.77 1.04
N THR A 134 10.53 -4.98 -0.04
CA THR A 134 9.38 -4.46 -0.80
C THR A 134 8.63 -5.58 -1.48
N GLU A 135 9.32 -6.56 -2.08
CA GLU A 135 8.65 -7.74 -2.65
C GLU A 135 7.87 -8.53 -1.59
N GLY A 136 8.49 -8.75 -0.42
CA GLY A 136 7.90 -9.49 0.69
C GLY A 136 6.64 -8.83 1.28
N VAL A 137 6.49 -7.50 1.16
CA VAL A 137 5.27 -6.80 1.63
C VAL A 137 4.02 -7.26 0.88
N GLY A 138 4.17 -7.80 -0.33
CA GLY A 138 3.09 -8.36 -1.13
C GLY A 138 2.27 -9.41 -0.39
N LEU A 139 2.91 -10.23 0.47
CA LEU A 139 2.21 -11.23 1.27
C LEU A 139 1.24 -10.59 2.26
N ILE A 140 1.74 -9.59 3.00
CA ILE A 140 0.99 -8.90 4.05
C ILE A 140 -0.15 -8.10 3.40
N MET A 141 0.14 -7.38 2.32
CA MET A 141 -0.85 -6.65 1.55
C MET A 141 -1.93 -7.59 0.98
N GLY A 142 -1.51 -8.72 0.40
CA GLY A 142 -2.42 -9.70 -0.20
C GLY A 142 -3.47 -10.20 0.80
N ILE A 143 -3.01 -10.61 1.99
CA ILE A 143 -3.90 -11.03 3.08
C ILE A 143 -4.75 -9.85 3.57
N ALA A 144 -4.16 -8.68 3.82
CA ALA A 144 -4.88 -7.52 4.32
C ALA A 144 -6.03 -7.08 3.40
N PHE A 145 -5.77 -6.98 2.10
CA PHE A 145 -6.76 -6.57 1.09
C PHE A 145 -7.85 -7.61 0.87
N ALA A 146 -7.50 -8.91 0.85
CA ALA A 146 -8.51 -9.96 0.74
C ALA A 146 -9.48 -9.93 1.93
N LEU A 147 -8.95 -9.86 3.16
CA LEU A 147 -9.76 -9.79 4.38
C LEU A 147 -10.62 -8.52 4.44
N PHE A 148 -10.02 -7.37 4.11
CA PHE A 148 -10.73 -6.09 4.06
C PHE A 148 -11.84 -6.10 3.02
N GLY A 149 -11.53 -6.56 1.79
CA GLY A 149 -12.45 -6.61 0.66
C GLY A 149 -13.65 -7.51 0.91
N ILE A 150 -13.44 -8.72 1.45
CA ILE A 150 -14.53 -9.63 1.84
C ILE A 150 -15.41 -8.96 2.89
N SER A 151 -14.81 -8.36 3.92
CA SER A 151 -15.57 -7.71 4.99
C SER A 151 -16.39 -6.52 4.48
N LEU A 152 -15.82 -5.71 3.60
CA LEU A 152 -16.50 -4.56 2.98
C LEU A 152 -17.67 -5.01 2.10
N ALA A 153 -17.47 -6.04 1.25
CA ALA A 153 -18.49 -6.54 0.35
C ALA A 153 -19.63 -7.28 1.05
N ASP A 154 -19.36 -7.94 2.18
CA ASP A 154 -20.38 -8.63 2.98
C ASP A 154 -21.24 -7.66 3.78
N ARG A 155 -20.64 -6.55 4.26
CA ARG A 155 -21.31 -5.61 5.16
C ARG A 155 -22.34 -4.72 4.47
N TYR A 156 -22.00 -4.20 3.29
CA TYR A 156 -22.84 -3.20 2.62
C TYR A 156 -23.79 -3.85 1.63
N ALA A 157 -25.07 -3.46 1.68
CA ALA A 157 -26.08 -3.95 0.73
C ALA A 157 -26.00 -3.24 -0.63
N ASP A 158 -25.46 -2.02 -0.67
CA ASP A 158 -25.38 -1.25 -1.90
C ASP A 158 -24.31 -1.80 -2.86
N LEU A 159 -24.61 -1.68 -4.15
CA LEU A 159 -23.79 -2.25 -5.21
C LEU A 159 -22.38 -1.65 -5.23
N LEU A 160 -22.23 -0.36 -4.88
CA LEU A 160 -20.97 0.35 -5.01
C LEU A 160 -19.93 -0.16 -4.01
N HIS A 161 -20.27 -0.27 -2.72
CA HIS A 161 -19.37 -0.84 -1.72
C HIS A 161 -19.06 -2.31 -1.99
N ARG A 162 -20.03 -3.08 -2.51
CA ARG A 162 -19.82 -4.48 -2.90
C ARG A 162 -18.82 -4.63 -4.04
N VAL A 163 -18.92 -3.76 -5.06
CA VAL A 163 -17.95 -3.73 -6.16
C VAL A 163 -16.56 -3.37 -5.63
N ILE A 164 -16.43 -2.33 -4.80
CA ILE A 164 -15.15 -1.93 -4.22
C ILE A 164 -14.54 -3.02 -3.35
N GLY A 165 -15.34 -3.65 -2.48
CA GLY A 165 -14.89 -4.78 -1.68
C GLY A 165 -14.40 -5.93 -2.56
N SER A 166 -15.13 -6.26 -3.62
CA SER A 166 -14.73 -7.31 -4.58
C SER A 166 -13.43 -6.96 -5.30
N LEU A 167 -13.25 -5.69 -5.69
CA LEU A 167 -12.00 -5.22 -6.30
C LEU A 167 -10.81 -5.35 -5.34
N TYR A 168 -10.99 -5.04 -4.05
CA TYR A 168 -9.96 -5.28 -3.05
C TYR A 168 -9.62 -6.77 -2.86
N VAL A 169 -10.61 -7.67 -2.98
CA VAL A 169 -10.33 -9.11 -2.99
C VAL A 169 -9.45 -9.49 -4.18
N ILE A 170 -9.77 -8.99 -5.38
CA ILE A 170 -8.98 -9.24 -6.59
C ILE A 170 -7.56 -8.68 -6.43
N ILE A 171 -7.42 -7.48 -5.89
CA ILE A 171 -6.10 -6.87 -5.58
C ILE A 171 -5.33 -7.73 -4.58
N GLY A 172 -5.99 -8.20 -3.52
CA GLY A 172 -5.39 -9.09 -2.53
C GLY A 172 -4.86 -10.39 -3.14
N ILE A 173 -5.67 -11.03 -4.00
CA ILE A 173 -5.26 -12.22 -4.75
C ILE A 173 -4.10 -11.90 -5.70
N GLY A 174 -4.12 -10.77 -6.39
CA GLY A 174 -3.05 -10.32 -7.27
C GLY A 174 -1.71 -10.22 -6.54
N HIS A 175 -1.67 -9.64 -5.35
CA HIS A 175 -0.46 -9.55 -4.53
C HIS A 175 -0.01 -10.92 -4.01
N LEU A 176 -0.92 -11.81 -3.65
CA LEU A 176 -0.57 -13.18 -3.24
C LEU A 176 0.03 -13.98 -4.40
N LEU A 177 -0.55 -13.89 -5.59
CA LEU A 177 -0.04 -14.57 -6.78
C LEU A 177 1.31 -14.00 -7.22
N GLY A 178 1.50 -12.69 -7.10
CA GLY A 178 2.73 -11.99 -7.45
C GLY A 178 3.98 -12.54 -6.74
N ILE A 179 3.84 -13.10 -5.54
CA ILE A 179 4.94 -13.72 -4.79
C ILE A 179 5.44 -15.01 -5.46
N PHE A 180 4.54 -15.75 -6.11
CA PHE A 180 4.84 -17.04 -6.72
C PHE A 180 5.12 -16.94 -8.22
N THR A 181 4.69 -15.86 -8.86
CA THR A 181 4.93 -15.61 -10.29
C THR A 181 6.15 -14.72 -10.46
N THR A 182 7.34 -15.31 -10.39
CA THR A 182 8.57 -14.59 -10.71
C THR A 182 8.56 -14.13 -12.17
N GLY A 183 8.86 -12.86 -12.42
CA GLY A 183 9.03 -12.29 -13.77
C GLY A 183 7.75 -11.85 -14.51
N ASN A 184 6.60 -11.70 -13.83
CA ASN A 184 5.40 -11.09 -14.43
C ASN A 184 5.17 -9.67 -13.92
N ASP A 185 5.91 -8.72 -14.46
CA ASP A 185 5.84 -7.30 -14.09
C ASP A 185 4.44 -6.71 -14.31
N VAL A 186 3.68 -7.24 -15.27
CA VAL A 186 2.32 -6.77 -15.58
C VAL A 186 1.38 -6.99 -14.40
N LEU A 187 1.41 -8.18 -13.76
CA LEU A 187 0.55 -8.47 -12.62
C LEU A 187 0.89 -7.55 -11.44
N GLY A 188 2.17 -7.31 -11.19
CA GLY A 188 2.63 -6.38 -10.16
C GLY A 188 2.09 -4.98 -10.40
N ILE A 189 2.32 -4.43 -11.59
CA ILE A 189 1.86 -3.09 -11.99
C ILE A 189 0.34 -2.97 -11.87
N VAL A 190 -0.42 -3.92 -12.43
CA VAL A 190 -1.89 -3.91 -12.38
C VAL A 190 -2.39 -3.92 -10.95
N THR A 191 -1.77 -4.72 -10.07
CA THR A 191 -2.21 -4.82 -8.68
C THR A 191 -1.93 -3.54 -7.89
N TRP A 192 -0.75 -2.94 -8.06
CA TRP A 192 -0.41 -1.66 -7.45
C TRP A 192 -1.31 -0.52 -7.96
N MET A 193 -1.48 -0.40 -9.27
CA MET A 193 -2.37 0.61 -9.87
C MET A 193 -3.82 0.42 -9.42
N GLY A 194 -4.30 -0.82 -9.42
CA GLY A 194 -5.63 -1.17 -8.93
C GLY A 194 -5.83 -0.74 -7.48
N MET A 195 -4.88 -1.03 -6.60
CA MET A 195 -4.90 -0.58 -5.20
C MET A 195 -5.04 0.93 -5.08
N PHE A 196 -4.28 1.71 -5.86
CA PHE A 196 -4.32 3.16 -5.83
C PHE A 196 -5.69 3.73 -6.25
N PHE A 197 -6.21 3.27 -7.38
CA PHE A 197 -7.50 3.76 -7.90
C PHE A 197 -8.68 3.35 -7.02
N VAL A 198 -8.70 2.10 -6.56
CA VAL A 198 -9.78 1.59 -5.70
C VAL A 198 -9.76 2.30 -4.34
N SER A 199 -8.58 2.59 -3.80
CA SER A 199 -8.45 3.36 -2.56
C SER A 199 -8.87 4.82 -2.71
N GLY A 200 -8.50 5.46 -3.83
CA GLY A 200 -9.03 6.79 -4.14
C GLY A 200 -10.55 6.81 -4.25
N ALA A 201 -11.15 5.82 -4.92
CA ALA A 201 -12.59 5.68 -5.04
C ALA A 201 -13.28 5.47 -3.68
N LEU A 202 -12.75 4.58 -2.83
CA LEU A 202 -13.23 4.39 -1.47
C LEU A 202 -13.12 5.68 -0.65
N GLY A 203 -12.03 6.43 -0.81
CA GLY A 203 -11.84 7.73 -0.17
C GLY A 203 -12.92 8.74 -0.57
N VAL A 204 -13.22 8.86 -1.87
CA VAL A 204 -14.28 9.74 -2.38
C VAL A 204 -15.65 9.36 -1.83
N ILE A 205 -15.96 8.07 -1.76
CA ILE A 205 -17.24 7.60 -1.21
C ILE A 205 -17.32 7.90 0.28
N THR A 206 -16.24 7.63 1.02
CA THR A 206 -16.14 7.94 2.45
C THR A 206 -16.39 9.43 2.72
N LEU A 207 -15.94 10.34 1.85
CA LEU A 207 -16.21 11.78 1.98
C LEU A 207 -17.63 12.20 1.57
N ARG A 208 -18.29 11.42 0.71
CA ARG A 208 -19.62 11.75 0.15
C ARG A 208 -20.79 11.20 0.95
N ASP A 209 -20.58 10.11 1.68
CA ASP A 209 -21.62 9.57 2.55
C ASP A 209 -22.06 10.66 3.53
N LYS A 210 -23.38 10.89 3.60
CA LYS A 210 -23.98 11.75 4.63
C LYS A 210 -24.28 10.89 5.86
N ASP A 211 -24.17 11.49 7.04
CA ASP A 211 -24.59 10.84 8.28
C ASP A 211 -26.11 10.60 8.29
#